data_AF-A0A1Q3GUV8-F1
#
_entry.id   AF-A0A1Q3GUV8-F1
#
_cell.length_a   1.000
_cell.length_b   1.000
_cell.length_c   1.000
_cell.angle_alpha   90.00
_cell.angle_beta   90.00
_cell.angle_gamma   90.00
#
_symmetry.space_group_name_H-M   'P 1'
#
loop_
_entity.id
_entity.type
_entity.pdbx_description
1 polymer ?
#
loop_
_entity_poly.entity_id
_entity_poly.type
_entity_poly.pdbx_seq_one_letter_code
_entity_poly.pdbx_strand_id
1 'polypeptide(L)'
;MIYPMNTINQTVDTSQKILSALHNSPLANDLNVNFINEWHQQVHLPSFSQAQSFEIWSTHNGERLTMHQMGNAKTLLKKHASYYKDNLQVDKHILQRLEKIQLNCQSNKIGSWIELNTLGVNAGWYLPGQVSFDRLYQLLEKDDLSQKILTRWANLFVDATCLGYGESLLDDTIQQIDLMIDPTQNINNQLRKALYLADLFNVPDFPFLLPKVLQTYNARQLVISLWLREKKALKFGLRFLYPSIKLIEAFCMIARFSKLDEDHLAQLHSLSNQVKWVEIQNTTKGLVVELSYQV
;
A
#
# COMPACT_ATOMS: atom_id res chain seq x y z
N MET A 1 -25.94 -42.93 -4.90
CA MET A 1 -24.50 -42.81 -5.22
C MET A 1 -24.14 -41.33 -5.12
N ILE A 2 -23.51 -40.94 -4.02
CA ILE A 2 -23.01 -39.58 -3.81
C ILE A 2 -21.52 -39.65 -4.20
N TYR A 3 -21.15 -39.00 -5.29
CA TYR A 3 -19.73 -38.80 -5.61
C TYR A 3 -19.15 -37.85 -4.56
N PRO A 4 -18.08 -38.23 -3.84
CA PRO A 4 -17.38 -37.28 -3.01
C PRO A 4 -16.74 -36.24 -3.93
N MET A 5 -17.21 -34.99 -3.86
CA MET A 5 -16.43 -33.87 -4.36
C MET A 5 -15.18 -33.78 -3.48
N ASN A 6 -14.09 -34.32 -3.99
CA ASN A 6 -12.76 -33.95 -3.52
C ASN A 6 -12.59 -32.45 -3.80
N THR A 7 -12.90 -31.61 -2.82
CA THR A 7 -12.30 -30.27 -2.73
C THR A 7 -10.81 -30.48 -2.52
N ILE A 8 -10.08 -30.65 -3.63
CA ILE A 8 -8.64 -30.49 -3.64
C ILE A 8 -8.43 -29.02 -3.28
N ASN A 9 -8.03 -28.75 -2.04
CA ASN A 9 -7.38 -27.49 -1.69
C ASN A 9 -6.09 -27.44 -2.50
N GLN A 10 -6.18 -27.00 -3.76
CA GLN A 10 -5.02 -26.60 -4.53
C GLN A 10 -4.44 -25.38 -3.83
N THR A 11 -3.51 -25.63 -2.91
CA THR A 11 -2.61 -24.61 -2.42
C THR A 11 -1.77 -24.17 -3.61
N VAL A 12 -2.21 -23.10 -4.27
CA VAL A 12 -1.45 -22.41 -5.32
C VAL A 12 -0.05 -22.13 -4.76
N ASP A 13 0.97 -22.64 -5.44
CA ASP A 13 2.37 -22.41 -5.07
C ASP A 13 2.67 -20.91 -5.12
N THR A 14 3.55 -20.42 -4.25
CA THR A 14 3.88 -18.99 -4.15
C THR A 14 4.40 -18.43 -5.47
N SER A 15 5.14 -19.23 -6.24
CA SER A 15 5.60 -18.90 -7.60
C SER A 15 4.43 -18.65 -8.56
N GLN A 16 3.35 -19.43 -8.46
CA GLN A 16 2.15 -19.25 -9.28
C GLN A 16 1.35 -18.02 -8.87
N LYS A 17 1.32 -17.68 -7.57
CA LYS A 17 0.73 -16.41 -7.10
C LYS A 17 1.51 -15.20 -7.58
N ILE A 18 2.84 -15.26 -7.56
CA ILE A 18 3.71 -14.20 -8.11
C ILE A 18 3.47 -14.02 -9.61
N LEU A 19 3.43 -15.11 -10.38
CA LEU A 19 3.10 -15.07 -11.80
C LEU A 19 1.71 -14.48 -12.06
N SER A 20 0.72 -14.89 -11.27
CA SER A 20 -0.63 -14.33 -11.35
C SER A 20 -0.66 -12.84 -10.99
N ALA A 21 0.20 -12.39 -10.07
CA ALA A 21 0.26 -10.99 -9.64
C ALA A 21 0.93 -10.07 -10.68
N LEU A 22 1.81 -10.62 -11.52
CA LEU A 22 2.43 -9.96 -12.66
C LEU A 22 1.67 -10.14 -13.97
N HIS A 23 0.70 -11.05 -14.02
CA HIS A 23 -0.03 -11.41 -15.22
C HIS A 23 -0.65 -10.18 -15.88
N ASN A 24 -0.51 -10.05 -17.21
CA ASN A 24 -0.91 -8.90 -18.03
C ASN A 24 -0.11 -7.59 -17.82
N SER A 25 0.91 -7.56 -16.97
CA SER A 25 1.85 -6.43 -16.94
C SER A 25 2.87 -6.55 -18.08
N PRO A 26 3.31 -5.44 -18.71
CA PRO A 26 4.47 -5.45 -19.62
C PRO A 26 5.76 -5.91 -18.91
N LEU A 27 5.74 -6.01 -17.58
CA LEU A 27 6.83 -6.47 -16.74
C LEU A 27 6.82 -7.99 -16.50
N ALA A 28 5.85 -8.72 -17.04
CA ALA A 28 5.75 -10.18 -16.96
C ALA A 28 6.79 -10.87 -17.86
N ASN A 29 8.03 -10.94 -17.39
CA ASN A 29 9.13 -11.65 -18.07
C ASN A 29 9.92 -12.52 -17.07
N ASP A 30 10.67 -13.48 -17.60
CA ASP A 30 11.41 -14.45 -16.78
C ASP A 30 12.42 -13.79 -15.82
N LEU A 31 13.04 -12.68 -16.22
CA LEU A 31 14.00 -11.94 -15.38
C LEU A 31 13.31 -11.38 -14.13
N ASN A 32 12.18 -10.70 -14.31
CA ASN A 32 11.42 -10.10 -13.21
C ASN A 32 10.79 -11.17 -12.31
N VAL A 33 10.31 -12.27 -12.88
CA VAL A 33 9.78 -13.41 -12.11
C VAL A 33 10.89 -14.04 -11.25
N ASN A 34 12.06 -14.28 -11.84
CA ASN A 34 13.20 -14.83 -11.11
C ASN A 34 13.66 -13.90 -9.99
N PHE A 35 13.72 -12.60 -10.27
CA PHE A 35 14.05 -11.59 -9.27
C PHE A 35 13.06 -11.60 -8.09
N ILE A 36 11.74 -11.63 -8.35
CA ILE A 36 10.73 -11.66 -7.27
C ILE A 36 10.80 -12.96 -6.49
N ASN A 37 11.04 -14.10 -7.16
CA ASN A 37 11.21 -15.40 -6.50
C ASN A 37 12.45 -15.40 -5.59
N GLU A 38 13.57 -14.88 -6.06
CA GLU A 38 14.79 -14.73 -5.28
C GLU A 38 14.54 -13.83 -4.07
N TRP A 39 14.00 -12.63 -4.29
CA TRP A 39 13.64 -11.70 -3.23
C TRP A 39 12.77 -12.37 -2.17
N HIS A 40 11.69 -13.02 -2.61
CA HIS A 40 10.78 -13.76 -1.72
C HIS A 40 11.53 -14.80 -0.89
N GLN A 41 12.36 -15.65 -1.51
CA GLN A 41 13.13 -16.67 -0.80
C GLN A 41 14.07 -16.08 0.26
N GLN A 42 14.69 -14.94 -0.03
CA GLN A 42 15.69 -14.32 0.84
C GLN A 42 15.05 -13.61 2.04
N VAL A 43 13.99 -12.83 1.80
CA VAL A 43 13.39 -12.00 2.86
C VAL A 43 12.32 -12.74 3.68
N HIS A 44 11.71 -13.79 3.13
CA HIS A 44 10.63 -14.53 3.80
C HIS A 44 11.15 -15.45 4.92
N LEU A 45 10.42 -15.56 6.05
CA LEU A 45 10.67 -16.60 7.06
C LEU A 45 10.10 -17.95 6.59
N PRO A 46 10.83 -19.08 6.72
CA PRO A 46 10.28 -20.39 6.41
C PRO A 46 8.99 -20.64 7.20
N SER A 47 7.94 -21.09 6.51
CA SER A 47 6.62 -21.31 7.09
C SER A 47 6.63 -22.51 8.04
N PHE A 48 6.76 -22.27 9.35
CA PHE A 48 6.69 -23.33 10.36
C PHE A 48 5.28 -23.57 10.91
N SER A 49 4.28 -22.74 10.55
CA SER A 49 2.89 -22.94 10.98
C SER A 49 1.87 -22.33 10.00
N GLN A 50 0.65 -22.88 9.99
CA GLN A 50 -0.52 -22.39 9.23
C GLN A 50 -0.95 -20.95 9.63
N ALA A 51 -0.38 -20.36 10.68
CA ALA A 51 -0.74 -19.05 11.21
C ALA A 51 0.03 -17.89 10.56
N GLN A 52 0.97 -18.16 9.64
CA GLN A 52 1.61 -17.11 8.84
C GLN A 52 0.74 -16.81 7.62
N SER A 53 -0.13 -15.80 7.73
CA SER A 53 -0.88 -15.30 6.58
C SER A 53 0.05 -14.46 5.72
N PHE A 54 0.26 -14.94 4.50
CA PHE A 54 0.94 -14.23 3.43
C PHE A 54 -0.12 -13.57 2.56
N GLU A 55 0.04 -12.28 2.32
CA GLU A 55 -0.78 -11.55 1.36
C GLU A 55 0.12 -10.89 0.33
N ILE A 56 -0.04 -11.30 -0.95
CA ILE A 56 0.49 -10.56 -2.09
C ILE A 56 -0.60 -9.62 -2.54
N TRP A 57 -0.26 -8.34 -2.56
CA TRP A 57 -1.10 -7.34 -3.16
C TRP A 57 -0.42 -6.85 -4.43
N SER A 58 -1.15 -6.91 -5.54
CA SER A 58 -0.72 -6.29 -6.80
C SER A 58 -1.58 -5.08 -7.12
N THR A 59 -0.97 -4.09 -7.75
CA THR A 59 -1.65 -2.90 -8.27
C THR A 59 -2.20 -3.19 -9.68
N HIS A 60 -3.23 -2.48 -10.14
CA HIS A 60 -3.82 -2.71 -11.47
C HIS A 60 -2.88 -2.56 -12.67
N ASN A 61 -1.79 -1.80 -12.55
CA ASN A 61 -0.72 -1.74 -13.54
C ASN A 61 0.30 -2.90 -13.40
N GLY A 62 0.19 -3.71 -12.34
CA GLY A 62 1.10 -4.81 -12.04
C GLY A 62 2.52 -4.36 -11.70
N GLU A 63 2.71 -3.06 -11.47
CA GLU A 63 4.02 -2.44 -11.25
C GLU A 63 4.42 -2.51 -9.78
N ARG A 64 3.51 -2.78 -8.85
CA ARG A 64 3.83 -2.93 -7.43
C ARG A 64 3.29 -4.22 -6.86
N LEU A 65 4.19 -5.01 -6.29
CA LEU A 65 3.93 -6.17 -5.46
C LEU A 65 4.23 -5.84 -4.01
N THR A 66 3.20 -5.86 -3.17
CA THR A 66 3.36 -5.72 -1.72
C THR A 66 3.19 -7.09 -1.07
N MET A 67 4.17 -7.47 -0.26
CA MET A 67 4.14 -8.67 0.55
C MET A 67 3.98 -8.31 2.01
N HIS A 68 2.96 -8.87 2.65
CA HIS A 68 2.79 -8.79 4.09
C HIS A 68 3.13 -10.14 4.73
N GLN A 69 4.05 -10.14 5.70
CA GLN A 69 4.37 -11.33 6.48
C GLN A 69 4.17 -11.07 7.99
N MET A 70 3.56 -12.05 8.66
CA MET A 70 3.46 -12.09 10.11
C MET A 70 4.61 -12.89 10.71
N GLY A 71 5.32 -12.32 11.69
CA GLY A 71 6.47 -12.98 12.29
C GLY A 71 7.25 -12.08 13.24
N ASN A 72 8.34 -12.60 13.81
CA ASN A 72 9.19 -11.78 14.66
C ASN A 72 9.81 -10.64 13.82
N ALA A 73 9.36 -9.41 14.06
CA ALA A 73 9.78 -8.25 13.29
C ALA A 73 11.30 -8.03 13.34
N LYS A 74 11.98 -8.37 14.45
CA LYS A 74 13.45 -8.24 14.52
C LYS A 74 14.15 -9.17 13.54
N THR A 75 13.67 -10.41 13.40
CA THR A 75 14.25 -11.37 12.45
C THR A 75 13.97 -10.96 11.01
N LEU A 76 12.74 -10.52 10.72
CA LEU A 76 12.35 -10.04 9.40
C LEU A 76 13.15 -8.79 9.00
N LEU A 77 13.24 -7.79 9.87
CA LEU A 77 14.03 -6.58 9.63
C LEU A 77 15.49 -6.89 9.29
N LYS A 78 16.12 -7.84 10.00
CA LYS A 78 17.49 -8.27 9.70
C LYS A 78 17.62 -8.90 8.32
N LYS A 79 16.70 -9.80 7.95
CA LYS A 79 16.69 -10.42 6.62
C LYS A 79 16.53 -9.37 5.51
N HIS A 80 15.59 -8.45 5.69
CA HIS A 80 15.39 -7.31 4.79
C HIS A 80 16.67 -6.48 4.67
N ALA A 81 17.25 -6.04 5.79
CA ALA A 81 18.48 -5.24 5.78
C ALA A 81 19.65 -5.93 5.06
N SER A 82 19.87 -7.22 5.34
CA SER A 82 20.91 -8.03 4.68
C SER A 82 20.67 -8.15 3.18
N TYR A 83 19.45 -8.51 2.76
CA TYR A 83 19.13 -8.63 1.33
C TYR A 83 19.33 -7.31 0.59
N TYR A 84 18.86 -6.20 1.14
CA TYR A 84 18.96 -4.88 0.51
C TYR A 84 20.40 -4.37 0.44
N LYS A 85 21.21 -4.67 1.45
CA LYS A 85 22.64 -4.35 1.43
C LYS A 85 23.39 -5.18 0.40
N ASP A 86 23.23 -6.50 0.46
CA ASP A 86 24.11 -7.43 -0.23
C ASP A 86 23.71 -7.61 -1.71
N ASN A 87 22.41 -7.53 -2.03
CA ASN A 87 21.89 -7.74 -3.38
C ASN A 87 21.47 -6.44 -4.08
N LEU A 88 20.87 -5.48 -3.36
CA LEU A 88 20.42 -4.20 -3.95
C LEU A 88 21.40 -3.04 -3.75
N GLN A 89 22.51 -3.26 -3.05
CA GLN A 89 23.56 -2.26 -2.78
C GLN A 89 23.02 -0.95 -2.16
N VAL A 90 21.95 -1.06 -1.36
CA VAL A 90 21.34 0.09 -0.69
C VAL A 90 22.32 0.74 0.28
N ASP A 91 22.35 2.08 0.29
CA ASP A 91 23.27 2.83 1.13
C ASP A 91 23.05 2.52 2.62
N LYS A 92 24.15 2.35 3.35
CA LYS A 92 24.20 1.97 4.75
C LYS A 92 23.44 2.96 5.64
N HIS A 93 23.38 4.24 5.27
CA HIS A 93 22.66 5.23 6.07
C HIS A 93 21.13 4.99 6.10
N ILE A 94 20.54 4.52 4.99
CA ILE A 94 19.14 4.12 4.91
C ILE A 94 18.90 2.91 5.82
N LEU A 95 19.81 1.93 5.77
CA LEU A 95 19.72 0.71 6.58
C LEU A 95 19.87 1.00 8.09
N GLN A 96 20.66 2.00 8.49
CA GLN A 96 20.77 2.43 9.88
C GLN A 96 19.45 2.99 10.43
N ARG A 97 18.59 3.61 9.61
CA ARG A 97 17.25 4.04 10.03
C ARG A 97 16.37 2.84 10.33
N LEU A 98 16.41 1.83 9.46
CA LEU A 98 15.69 0.57 9.63
C LEU A 98 16.11 -0.14 10.93
N GLU A 99 17.40 -0.12 11.28
CA GLU A 99 17.91 -0.61 12.56
C GLU A 99 17.41 0.22 13.77
N LYS A 100 17.34 1.55 13.66
CA LYS A 100 16.75 2.41 14.72
C LYS A 100 15.28 2.07 14.95
N ILE A 101 14.54 1.79 13.89
CA ILE A 101 13.14 1.37 13.96
C ILE A 101 13.01 0.00 14.66
N GLN A 102 13.94 -0.92 14.39
CA GLN A 102 13.99 -2.22 15.07
C GLN A 102 14.07 -2.09 16.59
N LEU A 103 14.84 -1.11 17.10
CA LEU A 103 14.98 -0.88 18.54
C LEU A 103 13.69 -0.34 19.17
N ASN A 104 12.89 0.40 18.41
CA ASN A 104 11.69 1.10 18.89
C ASN A 104 10.37 0.42 18.50
N CYS A 105 10.41 -0.69 17.75
CA CYS A 105 9.22 -1.36 17.21
C CYS A 105 8.94 -2.72 17.86
N GLN A 106 7.87 -2.79 18.65
CA GLN A 106 7.29 -4.03 19.18
C GLN A 106 6.22 -4.65 18.27
N SER A 107 6.16 -4.29 16.98
CA SER A 107 5.20 -4.92 16.05
C SER A 107 5.55 -6.39 15.84
N ASN A 108 4.54 -7.25 15.79
CA ASN A 108 4.65 -8.65 15.35
C ASN A 108 4.38 -8.82 13.84
N LYS A 109 4.24 -7.72 13.11
CA LYS A 109 4.00 -7.70 11.66
C LYS A 109 4.93 -6.70 10.99
N ILE A 110 5.50 -7.11 9.87
CA ILE A 110 6.23 -6.24 8.95
C ILE A 110 5.91 -6.69 7.52
N GLY A 111 5.58 -5.72 6.69
CA GLY A 111 5.44 -5.89 5.26
C GLY A 111 6.65 -5.31 4.53
N SER A 112 6.73 -5.65 3.27
CA SER A 112 7.69 -5.10 2.32
C SER A 112 7.01 -5.02 0.98
N TRP A 113 7.47 -4.11 0.15
CA TRP A 113 6.99 -4.01 -1.22
C TRP A 113 8.16 -3.89 -2.16
N ILE A 114 7.91 -4.36 -3.36
CA ILE A 114 8.74 -4.14 -4.53
C ILE A 114 7.85 -3.51 -5.58
N GLU A 115 8.36 -2.43 -6.15
CA GLU A 115 7.78 -1.77 -7.31
C GLU A 115 8.73 -1.96 -8.48
N LEU A 116 8.29 -2.73 -9.45
CA LEU A 116 8.92 -2.88 -10.75
C LEU A 116 8.39 -1.79 -11.67
N ASN A 117 9.27 -1.01 -12.28
CA ASN A 117 8.88 -0.03 -13.28
C ASN A 117 9.88 -0.01 -14.44
N THR A 118 9.59 0.78 -15.47
CA THR A 118 10.44 0.89 -16.67
C THR A 118 11.83 1.48 -16.41
N LEU A 119 12.04 2.12 -15.25
CA LEU A 119 13.33 2.69 -14.83
C LEU A 119 14.13 1.74 -13.92
N GLY A 120 13.53 0.64 -13.45
CA GLY A 120 14.19 -0.35 -12.60
C GLY A 120 13.30 -0.84 -11.46
N VAL A 121 13.96 -1.26 -10.38
CA VAL A 121 13.31 -1.81 -9.18
C VAL A 121 13.40 -0.80 -8.03
N ASN A 122 12.25 -0.45 -7.47
CA ASN A 122 12.15 0.25 -6.20
C ASN A 122 11.67 -0.74 -5.13
N ALA A 123 12.16 -0.59 -3.91
CA ALA A 123 11.78 -1.47 -2.80
C ALA A 123 11.57 -0.66 -1.54
N GLY A 124 10.76 -1.18 -0.64
CA GLY A 124 10.53 -0.56 0.66
C GLY A 124 10.06 -1.55 1.69
N TRP A 125 9.98 -1.06 2.92
CA TRP A 125 9.42 -1.78 4.05
C TRP A 125 8.21 -1.02 4.57
N TYR A 126 7.32 -1.73 5.26
CA TYR A 126 6.08 -1.19 5.80
C TYR A 126 5.76 -1.86 7.13
N LEU A 127 5.31 -1.11 8.12
CA LEU A 127 4.81 -1.60 9.39
C LEU A 127 3.28 -1.57 9.35
N PRO A 128 2.62 -2.69 9.03
CA PRO A 128 1.17 -2.74 9.02
C PRO A 128 0.64 -2.83 10.47
N GLY A 129 -0.42 -2.08 10.74
CA GLY A 129 -1.14 -2.09 12.00
C GLY A 129 -1.16 -0.73 12.69
N GLN A 130 -1.97 -0.63 13.74
CA GLN A 130 -2.17 0.64 14.44
C GLN A 130 -0.86 1.13 15.08
N VAL A 131 -0.37 2.29 14.62
CA VAL A 131 0.77 3.01 15.18
C VAL A 131 0.22 4.23 15.94
N SER A 132 0.66 4.43 17.19
CA SER A 132 0.29 5.65 17.92
C SER A 132 0.90 6.89 17.24
N PHE A 133 0.20 8.03 17.28
CA PHE A 133 0.71 9.26 16.68
C PHE A 133 2.03 9.71 17.31
N ASP A 134 2.20 9.58 18.63
CA ASP A 134 3.48 9.86 19.31
C ASP A 134 4.64 9.09 18.70
N ARG A 135 4.39 7.83 18.35
CA ARG A 135 5.38 6.96 17.74
C ARG A 135 5.60 7.30 16.28
N LEU A 136 4.56 7.62 15.53
CA LEU A 136 4.69 8.16 14.17
C LEU A 136 5.57 9.41 14.16
N TYR A 137 5.36 10.35 15.09
CA TYR A 137 6.17 11.57 15.18
C TYR A 137 7.64 11.28 15.50
N GLN A 138 7.96 10.24 16.26
CA GLN A 138 9.35 9.82 16.50
C GLN A 138 10.02 9.22 15.26
N LEU A 139 9.24 8.63 14.35
CA LEU A 139 9.71 8.04 13.09
C LEU A 139 9.94 9.11 12.01
N LEU A 140 9.12 10.16 12.02
CA LEU A 140 9.34 11.35 11.21
C LEU A 140 10.54 12.14 11.76
N GLU A 141 11.29 12.79 10.87
CA GLU A 141 12.43 13.58 11.30
C GLU A 141 11.98 14.77 12.15
N LYS A 142 12.74 15.03 13.23
CA LYS A 142 12.47 16.19 14.09
C LYS A 142 12.61 17.48 13.26
N ASP A 143 11.66 18.39 13.44
CA ASP A 143 11.54 19.67 12.72
C ASP A 143 11.13 19.57 11.23
N ASP A 144 10.70 18.40 10.78
CA ASP A 144 10.06 18.23 9.48
C ASP A 144 8.70 18.97 9.43
N LEU A 145 8.44 19.66 8.32
CA LEU A 145 7.15 20.28 8.02
C LEU A 145 6.03 19.22 8.03
N SER A 146 6.31 18.03 7.52
CA SER A 146 5.33 16.93 7.47
C SER A 146 4.89 16.52 8.87
N GLN A 147 5.84 16.42 9.81
CA GLN A 147 5.57 16.15 11.21
C GLN A 147 4.64 17.23 11.79
N LYS A 148 4.95 18.52 11.58
CA LYS A 148 4.14 19.65 12.07
C LYS A 148 2.72 19.64 11.50
N ILE A 149 2.57 19.36 10.20
CA ILE A 149 1.26 19.25 9.53
C ILE A 149 0.45 18.11 10.12
N LEU A 150 1.05 16.91 10.25
CA LEU A 150 0.38 15.73 10.78
C LEU A 150 -0.01 15.92 12.25
N THR A 151 0.87 16.51 13.07
CA THR A 151 0.55 16.85 14.46
C THR A 151 -0.62 17.82 14.54
N ARG A 152 -0.62 18.88 13.73
CA ARG A 152 -1.74 19.84 13.69
C ARG A 152 -3.04 19.16 13.29
N TRP A 153 -3.01 18.30 12.28
CA TRP A 153 -4.19 17.60 11.79
C TRP A 153 -4.74 16.60 12.82
N ALA A 154 -3.88 15.75 13.39
CA ALA A 154 -4.28 14.76 14.39
C ALA A 154 -4.84 15.42 15.66
N ASN A 155 -4.30 16.57 16.08
CA ASN A 155 -4.82 17.32 17.23
C ASN A 155 -6.23 17.90 16.98
N LEU A 156 -6.58 18.21 15.72
CA LEU A 156 -7.92 18.66 15.36
C LEU A 156 -8.92 17.50 15.22
N PHE A 157 -8.43 16.31 14.91
CA PHE A 157 -9.25 15.12 14.65
C PHE A 157 -8.76 13.92 15.46
N VAL A 158 -9.02 13.98 16.77
CA VAL A 158 -8.52 13.04 17.79
C VAL A 158 -8.90 11.57 17.51
N ASP A 159 -9.95 11.33 16.71
CA ASP A 159 -10.42 9.99 16.36
C ASP A 159 -9.66 9.34 15.18
N ALA A 160 -8.62 10.00 14.65
CA ALA A 160 -7.79 9.40 13.61
C ALA A 160 -6.84 8.35 14.19
N THR A 161 -6.48 7.37 13.37
CA THR A 161 -5.49 6.34 13.70
C THR A 161 -4.49 6.20 12.56
N CYS A 162 -3.20 6.02 12.87
CA CYS A 162 -2.24 5.64 11.85
C CYS A 162 -2.30 4.11 11.69
N LEU A 163 -2.65 3.64 10.49
CA LEU A 163 -2.75 2.22 10.15
C LEU A 163 -1.43 1.60 9.70
N GLY A 164 -0.42 2.43 9.46
CA GLY A 164 0.92 1.96 9.21
C GLY A 164 1.86 3.05 8.68
N TYR A 165 3.13 2.68 8.70
CA TYR A 165 4.24 3.53 8.30
C TYR A 165 5.25 2.70 7.50
N GLY A 166 5.76 3.23 6.41
CA GLY A 166 6.82 2.60 5.63
C GLY A 166 7.79 3.61 5.03
N GLU A 167 8.90 3.11 4.53
CA GLU A 167 9.88 3.92 3.81
C GLU A 167 10.37 3.17 2.56
N SER A 168 10.63 3.91 1.48
CA SER A 168 11.41 3.39 0.35
C SER A 168 12.88 3.26 0.72
N LEU A 169 13.58 2.40 -0.02
CA LEU A 169 15.00 2.12 0.18
C LEU A 169 15.89 2.83 -0.86
N LEU A 170 15.30 3.68 -1.69
CA LEU A 170 16.03 4.57 -2.61
C LEU A 170 16.57 5.80 -1.89
N ASP A 171 17.65 6.35 -2.44
CA ASP A 171 18.12 7.69 -2.10
C ASP A 171 17.11 8.76 -2.53
N ASP A 172 16.98 9.74 -1.65
CA ASP A 172 15.77 10.47 -1.26
C ASP A 172 14.62 9.55 -0.79
N THR A 173 14.68 9.18 0.49
CA THR A 173 13.69 8.33 1.16
C THR A 173 12.26 8.88 1.03
N ILE A 174 11.36 8.06 0.48
CA ILE A 174 9.93 8.30 0.43
C ILE A 174 9.30 7.68 1.68
N GLN A 175 8.65 8.48 2.51
CA GLN A 175 7.89 8.02 3.66
C GLN A 175 6.45 7.74 3.24
N GLN A 176 5.93 6.59 3.64
CA GLN A 176 4.56 6.15 3.36
C GLN A 176 3.78 6.10 4.66
N ILE A 177 2.63 6.76 4.71
CA ILE A 177 1.80 6.86 5.92
C ILE A 177 0.35 6.58 5.51
N ASP A 178 -0.28 5.62 6.17
CA ASP A 178 -1.70 5.36 6.00
C ASP A 178 -2.45 5.81 7.26
N LEU A 179 -3.41 6.71 7.12
CA LEU A 179 -4.21 7.27 8.21
C LEU A 179 -5.68 6.90 8.03
N MET A 180 -6.28 6.26 9.01
CA MET A 180 -7.72 5.99 9.02
C MET A 180 -8.43 6.98 9.92
N ILE A 181 -9.48 7.60 9.37
CA ILE A 181 -10.43 8.36 10.14
C ILE A 181 -11.48 7.38 10.68
N ASP A 182 -11.97 7.63 11.89
CA ASP A 182 -13.02 6.82 12.54
C ASP A 182 -14.13 6.37 11.55
N PRO A 183 -14.22 5.05 11.28
CA PRO A 183 -15.12 4.49 10.28
C PRO A 183 -16.59 4.53 10.71
N THR A 184 -16.89 4.84 11.97
CA THR A 184 -18.27 5.00 12.45
C THR A 184 -18.90 6.31 11.99
N GLN A 185 -18.08 7.27 11.56
CA GLN A 185 -18.52 8.57 11.08
C GLN A 185 -19.05 8.47 9.64
N ASN A 186 -20.00 9.33 9.29
CA ASN A 186 -20.46 9.45 7.90
C ASN A 186 -19.28 9.75 6.95
N ILE A 187 -19.28 9.12 5.78
CA ILE A 187 -18.24 9.26 4.76
C ILE A 187 -17.93 10.72 4.36
N ASN A 188 -18.91 11.62 4.39
CA ASN A 188 -18.69 13.04 4.12
C ASN A 188 -17.83 13.70 5.20
N ASN A 189 -18.02 13.33 6.47
CA ASN A 189 -17.19 13.85 7.56
C ASN A 189 -15.76 13.30 7.45
N GLN A 190 -15.62 12.01 7.11
CA GLN A 190 -14.32 11.43 6.81
C GLN A 190 -13.65 12.17 5.64
N LEU A 191 -14.37 12.39 4.54
CA LEU A 191 -13.85 13.10 3.37
C LEU A 191 -13.42 14.52 3.73
N ARG A 192 -14.23 15.29 4.47
CA ARG A 192 -13.89 16.66 4.87
C ARG A 192 -12.59 16.73 5.69
N LYS A 193 -12.41 15.80 6.63
CA LYS A 193 -11.18 15.69 7.42
C LYS A 193 -9.97 15.34 6.55
N ALA A 194 -10.15 14.45 5.57
CA ALA A 194 -9.11 14.10 4.62
C ALA A 194 -8.73 15.27 3.70
N LEU A 195 -9.71 15.97 3.14
CA LEU A 195 -9.47 17.13 2.27
C LEU A 195 -8.78 18.27 3.04
N TYR A 196 -9.11 18.50 4.30
CA TYR A 196 -8.37 19.45 5.12
C TYR A 196 -6.88 19.07 5.29
N LEU A 197 -6.54 17.78 5.35
CA LEU A 197 -5.13 17.37 5.33
C LEU A 197 -4.48 17.64 3.96
N ALA A 198 -5.21 17.39 2.88
CA ALA A 198 -4.77 17.68 1.52
C ALA A 198 -4.43 19.16 1.36
N ASP A 199 -5.28 20.05 1.88
CA ASP A 199 -5.08 21.50 1.89
C ASP A 199 -3.80 21.89 2.66
N LEU A 200 -3.56 21.29 3.83
CA LEU A 200 -2.35 21.56 4.61
C LEU A 200 -1.06 21.17 3.87
N PHE A 201 -1.13 20.15 3.00
CA PHE A 201 -0.03 19.72 2.14
C PHE A 201 0.01 20.41 0.77
N ASN A 202 -0.89 21.37 0.50
CA ASN A 202 -1.05 22.05 -0.79
C ASN A 202 -1.27 21.07 -1.96
N VAL A 203 -2.02 20.00 -1.72
CA VAL A 203 -2.39 19.02 -2.76
C VAL A 203 -3.46 19.64 -3.66
N PRO A 204 -3.44 19.40 -4.98
CA PRO A 204 -4.51 19.83 -5.87
C PRO A 204 -5.90 19.33 -5.43
N ASP A 205 -6.92 20.13 -5.69
CA ASP A 205 -8.29 19.80 -5.32
C ASP A 205 -8.75 18.48 -5.95
N PHE A 206 -9.43 17.66 -5.14
CA PHE A 206 -10.15 16.50 -5.66
C PHE A 206 -11.41 16.93 -6.43
N PRO A 207 -11.85 16.15 -7.43
CA PRO A 207 -13.03 16.51 -8.22
C PRO A 207 -14.30 16.71 -7.37
N PHE A 208 -15.03 17.79 -7.64
CA PHE A 208 -16.21 18.19 -6.88
C PHE A 208 -17.35 17.16 -6.85
N LEU A 209 -17.36 16.22 -7.80
CA LEU A 209 -18.34 15.13 -7.88
C LEU A 209 -18.09 14.01 -6.85
N LEU A 210 -16.90 13.95 -6.27
CA LEU A 210 -16.48 12.87 -5.39
C LEU A 210 -17.45 12.63 -4.21
N PRO A 211 -17.91 13.64 -3.44
CA PRO A 211 -18.86 13.42 -2.35
C PRO A 211 -20.15 12.72 -2.81
N LYS A 212 -20.70 13.14 -3.95
CA LYS A 212 -21.91 12.56 -4.52
C LYS A 212 -21.70 11.10 -4.90
N VAL A 213 -20.55 10.78 -5.48
CA VAL A 213 -20.18 9.42 -5.88
C VAL A 213 -20.05 8.51 -4.66
N LEU A 214 -19.35 8.97 -3.61
CA LEU A 214 -19.19 8.20 -2.37
C LEU A 214 -20.52 7.87 -1.69
N GLN A 215 -21.43 8.85 -1.65
CA GLN A 215 -22.78 8.65 -1.12
C GLN A 215 -23.58 7.66 -1.98
N THR A 216 -23.58 7.86 -3.30
CA THR A 216 -24.35 7.04 -4.25
C THR A 216 -23.98 5.55 -4.15
N TYR A 217 -22.69 5.27 -3.97
CA TYR A 217 -22.17 3.90 -3.91
C TYR A 217 -21.86 3.43 -2.48
N ASN A 218 -22.41 4.10 -1.46
CA ASN A 218 -22.34 3.72 -0.06
C ASN A 218 -20.91 3.40 0.45
N ALA A 219 -19.92 4.22 0.07
CA ALA A 219 -18.56 4.08 0.60
C ALA A 219 -18.56 4.29 2.12
N ARG A 220 -17.85 3.44 2.87
CA ARG A 220 -17.94 3.42 4.35
C ARG A 220 -16.63 3.74 5.06
N GLN A 221 -15.51 3.28 4.53
CA GLN A 221 -14.23 3.33 5.22
C GLN A 221 -13.18 4.00 4.34
N LEU A 222 -12.82 5.22 4.71
CA LEU A 222 -11.78 6.01 4.05
C LEU A 222 -10.46 5.91 4.82
N VAL A 223 -9.40 5.63 4.09
CA VAL A 223 -8.01 5.70 4.53
C VAL A 223 -7.31 6.74 3.67
N ILE A 224 -6.58 7.65 4.29
CA ILE A 224 -5.69 8.60 3.61
C ILE A 224 -4.36 7.88 3.41
N SER A 225 -3.89 7.79 2.17
CA SER A 225 -2.55 7.28 1.86
C SER A 225 -1.63 8.42 1.44
N LEU A 226 -0.58 8.67 2.21
CA LEU A 226 0.37 9.76 2.00
C LEU A 226 1.72 9.21 1.62
N TRP A 227 2.29 9.68 0.52
CA TRP A 227 3.72 9.50 0.25
C TRP A 227 4.42 10.84 0.27
N LEU A 228 5.42 10.94 1.14
CA LEU A 228 6.13 12.17 1.42
C LEU A 228 7.59 12.04 1.03
N ARG A 229 8.14 13.08 0.40
CA ARG A 229 9.57 13.20 0.12
C ARG A 229 9.97 14.66 0.31
N GLU A 230 11.06 14.89 1.03
CA GLU A 230 11.62 16.24 1.23
C GLU A 230 10.55 17.30 1.55
N LYS A 231 9.69 17.03 2.54
CA LYS A 231 8.64 17.95 3.02
C LYS A 231 7.47 18.18 2.06
N LYS A 232 7.36 17.43 0.95
CA LYS A 232 6.26 17.53 -0.02
C LYS A 232 5.50 16.22 -0.16
N ALA A 233 4.20 16.32 -0.42
CA ALA A 233 3.39 15.18 -0.82
C ALA A 233 3.66 14.84 -2.29
N LEU A 234 4.29 13.68 -2.53
CA LEU A 234 4.41 13.10 -3.87
C LEU A 234 3.10 12.46 -4.33
N LYS A 235 2.37 11.92 -3.35
CA LYS A 235 1.10 11.22 -3.50
C LYS A 235 0.20 11.57 -2.32
N PHE A 236 -1.04 11.91 -2.62
CA PHE A 236 -2.12 11.98 -1.65
C PHE A 236 -3.30 11.17 -2.17
N GLY A 237 -3.59 10.05 -1.52
CA GLY A 237 -4.63 9.11 -1.91
C GLY A 237 -5.80 9.09 -0.94
N LEU A 238 -7.00 8.97 -1.50
CA LEU A 238 -8.23 8.65 -0.79
C LEU A 238 -8.59 7.19 -1.11
N ARG A 239 -8.25 6.29 -0.19
CA ARG A 239 -8.39 4.84 -0.33
C ARG A 239 -9.67 4.36 0.34
N PHE A 240 -10.44 3.56 -0.36
CA PHE A 240 -11.69 2.97 0.11
C PHE A 240 -11.55 1.46 0.14
N LEU A 241 -11.74 0.88 1.33
CA LEU A 241 -11.60 -0.56 1.52
C LEU A 241 -12.88 -1.29 1.08
N TYR A 242 -12.70 -2.50 0.53
CA TYR A 242 -13.76 -3.38 0.04
C TYR A 242 -14.78 -2.66 -0.86
N PRO A 243 -14.33 -2.01 -1.93
CA PRO A 243 -15.20 -1.20 -2.78
C PRO A 243 -16.18 -2.05 -3.58
N SER A 244 -17.33 -1.46 -3.92
CA SER A 244 -18.21 -2.04 -4.94
C SER A 244 -17.63 -1.80 -6.34
N ILE A 245 -17.93 -2.68 -7.30
CA ILE A 245 -17.54 -2.51 -8.71
C ILE A 245 -17.97 -1.13 -9.25
N LYS A 246 -19.18 -0.69 -8.90
CA LYS A 246 -19.71 0.61 -9.34
C LYS A 246 -18.91 1.79 -8.79
N LEU A 247 -18.38 1.68 -7.57
CA LEU A 247 -17.51 2.71 -7.00
C LEU A 247 -16.17 2.77 -7.75
N ILE A 248 -15.62 1.60 -8.10
CA ILE A 248 -14.40 1.49 -8.90
C ILE A 248 -14.60 2.17 -10.26
N GLU A 249 -15.62 1.78 -11.01
CA GLU A 249 -15.97 2.37 -12.32
C GLU A 249 -16.14 3.90 -12.23
N ALA A 250 -16.83 4.37 -11.20
CA ALA A 250 -17.03 5.79 -10.98
C ALA A 250 -15.73 6.55 -10.78
N PHE A 251 -14.78 6.01 -10.02
CA PHE A 251 -13.47 6.62 -9.84
C PHE A 251 -12.67 6.63 -11.14
N CYS A 252 -12.69 5.54 -11.90
CA CYS A 252 -12.03 5.45 -13.19
C CYS A 252 -12.54 6.52 -14.17
N MET A 253 -13.87 6.73 -14.22
CA MET A 253 -14.47 7.82 -15.01
C MET A 253 -14.02 9.21 -14.54
N ILE A 254 -13.93 9.43 -13.22
CA ILE A 254 -13.50 10.71 -12.63
C ILE A 254 -12.04 11.02 -13.00
N ALA A 255 -11.16 10.02 -12.98
CA ALA A 255 -9.74 10.19 -13.31
C ALA A 255 -9.43 10.20 -14.81
N ARG A 256 -10.44 10.21 -15.69
CA ARG A 256 -10.30 10.24 -17.15
C ARG A 256 -9.47 9.07 -17.69
N PHE A 257 -9.85 7.85 -17.31
CA PHE A 257 -9.23 6.60 -17.75
C PHE A 257 -9.01 6.53 -19.27
N SER A 258 -7.88 5.95 -19.65
CA SER A 258 -7.57 5.64 -21.05
C SER A 258 -8.25 4.34 -21.48
N LYS A 259 -8.31 4.09 -22.79
CA LYS A 259 -8.91 2.86 -23.34
C LYS A 259 -8.23 1.57 -22.87
N LEU A 260 -6.92 1.62 -22.60
CA LEU A 260 -6.17 0.51 -21.99
C LEU A 260 -6.67 0.17 -20.59
N ASP A 261 -7.12 1.18 -19.86
CA ASP A 261 -7.60 1.00 -18.50
C ASP A 261 -9.05 0.47 -18.45
N GLU A 262 -9.84 0.71 -19.51
CA GLU A 262 -11.15 0.09 -19.72
C GLU A 262 -11.04 -1.43 -19.95
N ASP A 263 -10.04 -1.87 -20.72
CA ASP A 263 -9.78 -3.29 -20.96
C ASP A 263 -9.35 -4.01 -19.65
N HIS A 264 -8.60 -3.33 -18.78
CA HIS A 264 -8.27 -3.82 -17.45
C HIS A 264 -9.50 -3.90 -16.52
N LEU A 265 -10.42 -2.91 -16.59
CA LEU A 265 -11.70 -2.94 -15.87
C LEU A 265 -12.60 -4.12 -16.30
N ALA A 266 -12.61 -4.49 -17.58
CA ALA A 266 -13.38 -5.64 -18.04
C ALA A 266 -12.91 -6.96 -17.38
N GLN A 267 -11.63 -7.07 -17.07
CA GLN A 267 -11.06 -8.20 -16.32
C GLN A 267 -11.38 -8.14 -14.82
N LEU A 268 -11.68 -6.96 -14.26
CA LEU A 268 -12.08 -6.82 -12.86
C LEU A 268 -13.39 -7.54 -12.52
N HIS A 269 -14.28 -7.71 -13.49
CA HIS A 269 -15.53 -8.43 -13.24
C HIS A 269 -15.28 -9.87 -12.78
N SER A 270 -14.22 -10.53 -13.27
CA SER A 270 -13.86 -11.89 -12.84
C SER A 270 -13.09 -11.94 -11.51
N LEU A 271 -12.47 -10.83 -11.08
CA LEU A 271 -11.63 -10.74 -9.87
C LEU A 271 -12.22 -9.84 -8.77
N SER A 272 -13.47 -9.40 -8.91
CA SER A 272 -14.10 -8.42 -8.01
C SER A 272 -14.05 -8.81 -6.53
N ASN A 273 -14.14 -10.11 -6.22
CA ASN A 273 -14.04 -10.64 -4.85
C ASN A 273 -12.62 -10.53 -4.25
N GLN A 274 -11.60 -10.29 -5.07
CA GLN A 274 -10.21 -10.18 -4.66
C GLN A 274 -9.76 -8.71 -4.48
N VAL A 275 -10.54 -7.74 -4.96
CA VAL A 275 -10.26 -6.31 -4.78
C VAL A 275 -10.33 -5.97 -3.29
N LYS A 276 -9.21 -5.51 -2.73
CA LYS A 276 -9.12 -5.09 -1.32
C LYS A 276 -9.41 -3.63 -1.14
N TRP A 277 -8.96 -2.81 -2.09
CA TRP A 277 -9.21 -1.38 -2.04
C TRP A 277 -9.13 -0.74 -3.42
N VAL A 278 -9.80 0.39 -3.53
CA VAL A 278 -9.64 1.36 -4.62
C VAL A 278 -9.20 2.68 -4.05
N GLU A 279 -8.29 3.35 -4.71
CA GLU A 279 -7.74 4.62 -4.29
C GLU A 279 -7.82 5.62 -5.44
N ILE A 280 -8.43 6.78 -5.19
CA ILE A 280 -8.31 7.95 -6.06
C ILE A 280 -7.23 8.84 -5.47
N GLN A 281 -6.22 9.19 -6.25
CA GLN A 281 -5.01 9.81 -5.74
C GLN A 281 -4.51 10.95 -6.63
N ASN A 282 -4.08 12.02 -5.98
CA ASN A 282 -3.33 13.10 -6.60
C ASN A 282 -1.84 12.75 -6.54
N THR A 283 -1.20 12.69 -7.69
CA THR A 283 0.25 12.47 -7.84
C THR A 283 0.88 13.67 -8.53
N THR A 284 2.21 13.68 -8.62
CA THR A 284 2.95 14.65 -9.44
C THR A 284 2.57 14.62 -10.93
N LYS A 285 1.97 13.53 -11.41
CA LYS A 285 1.51 13.36 -12.80
C LYS A 285 0.01 13.68 -12.99
N GLY A 286 -0.67 14.08 -11.91
CA GLY A 286 -2.10 14.36 -11.91
C GLY A 286 -2.91 13.31 -11.13
N LEU A 287 -4.23 13.37 -11.34
CA LEU A 287 -5.22 12.53 -10.68
C LEU A 287 -5.26 11.15 -11.35
N VAL A 288 -5.06 10.09 -10.58
CA VAL A 288 -5.10 8.71 -11.07
C VAL A 288 -5.90 7.82 -10.11
N VAL A 289 -6.29 6.65 -10.59
CA VAL A 289 -6.91 5.60 -9.76
C VAL A 289 -5.96 4.44 -9.64
N GLU A 290 -5.87 3.86 -8.46
CA GLU A 290 -5.13 2.64 -8.19
C GLU A 290 -6.04 1.64 -7.49
N LEU A 291 -5.95 0.38 -7.92
CA LEU A 291 -6.65 -0.73 -7.32
C LEU A 291 -5.63 -1.71 -6.79
N SER A 292 -5.97 -2.39 -5.70
CA SER A 292 -5.20 -3.50 -5.17
C SER A 292 -6.03 -4.75 -5.04
N TYR A 293 -5.42 -5.87 -5.44
CA TYR A 293 -6.03 -7.20 -5.37
C TYR A 293 -5.21 -8.08 -4.44
N GLN A 294 -5.88 -8.93 -3.68
CA GLN A 294 -5.22 -10.03 -3.01
C GLN A 294 -5.06 -11.19 -3.98
N VAL A 295 -3.82 -11.65 -4.18
CA VAL A 295 -3.45 -12.78 -5.04
C VAL A 295 -3.23 -14.06 -4.24
#